data_AF-A0A6I0K214-F1
#
_entry.id   AF-A0A6I0K214-F1
#
_cell.length_a   1.000
_cell.length_b   1.000
_cell.length_c   1.000
_cell.angle_alpha   90.00
_cell.angle_beta   90.00
_cell.angle_gamma   90.00
#
_symmetry.space_group_name_H-M   'P 1'
#
loop_
_entity.id
_entity.type
_entity.pdbx_description
1 polymer ?
#
loop_
_entity_poly.entity_id
_entity_poly.type
_entity_poly.pdbx_seq_one_letter_code
_entity_poly.pdbx_strand_id
1 'polypeptide(L)'
;KYTRTHTYQAAHVGDESNGTRWMAAVTDSSPYITVDLKEMRNVGECQFYFTKPTEGHTWRLEKSVDGKHWQVCAEEKKLQARSPHVAKGIGEARYLRLHILRGDAGMWEWKIYE
;
A
#
# COMPACT_ATOMS: atom_id res chain seq x y z
N LYS A 1 -24.55 -13.58 21.17
CA LYS A 1 -23.20 -14.17 21.02
C LYS A 1 -22.51 -13.41 19.89
N TYR A 2 -21.37 -12.77 20.13
CA TYR A 2 -20.61 -12.08 19.09
C TYR A 2 -19.55 -13.05 18.54
N THR A 3 -19.45 -13.17 17.22
CA THR A 3 -18.40 -13.95 16.55
C THR A 3 -17.55 -12.97 15.74
N ARG A 4 -16.23 -13.05 15.89
CA ARG A 4 -15.28 -12.20 15.16
C ARG A 4 -15.00 -12.81 13.79
N THR A 5 -15.41 -12.14 12.73
CA THR A 5 -15.03 -12.49 11.35
C THR A 5 -13.94 -11.53 10.89
N HIS A 6 -12.79 -12.06 10.48
CA HIS A 6 -11.76 -11.27 9.81
C HIS A 6 -11.76 -11.61 8.32
N THR A 7 -11.90 -10.60 7.49
CA THR A 7 -11.63 -10.67 6.05
C THR A 7 -10.33 -9.90 5.77
N TYR A 8 -9.56 -10.35 4.78
CA TYR A 8 -8.25 -9.76 4.41
C TYR A 8 -8.23 -9.20 2.99
N GLN A 9 -9.36 -8.69 2.52
CA GLN A 9 -9.56 -8.26 1.13
C GLN A 9 -8.75 -7.01 0.80
N ALA A 10 -8.31 -6.90 -0.45
CA ALA A 10 -7.57 -5.73 -0.94
C ALA A 10 -8.35 -4.42 -0.78
N ALA A 11 -9.67 -4.46 -0.95
CA ALA A 11 -10.53 -3.28 -0.82
C ALA A 11 -10.47 -2.61 0.57
N HIS A 12 -10.05 -3.35 1.61
CA HIS A 12 -9.95 -2.79 2.96
C HIS A 12 -8.91 -1.69 3.09
N VAL A 13 -7.90 -1.60 2.20
CA VAL A 13 -6.89 -0.55 2.34
C VAL A 13 -7.40 0.84 1.99
N GLY A 14 -8.61 0.97 1.45
CA GLY A 14 -9.21 2.25 1.10
C GLY A 14 -10.65 2.37 1.61
N ASP A 15 -10.99 1.65 2.68
CA ASP A 15 -12.33 1.69 3.28
C ASP A 15 -12.45 2.67 4.46
N GLU A 16 -11.35 3.36 4.81
CA GLU A 16 -11.23 4.32 5.91
C GLU A 16 -11.49 3.71 7.30
N SER A 17 -11.43 2.39 7.42
CA SER A 17 -11.68 1.66 8.67
C SER A 17 -10.38 1.11 9.27
N ASN A 18 -10.03 1.65 10.44
CA ASN A 18 -8.92 1.15 11.25
C ASN A 18 -9.16 -0.29 11.80
N GLY A 19 -10.34 -0.89 11.55
CA GLY A 19 -10.70 -2.22 12.01
C GLY A 19 -10.50 -3.32 10.95
N THR A 20 -10.30 -2.94 9.69
CA THR A 20 -10.19 -3.82 8.52
C THR A 20 -8.80 -3.67 7.90
N ARG A 21 -8.32 -4.73 7.24
CA ARG A 21 -6.99 -4.70 6.61
C ARG A 21 -6.91 -5.65 5.44
N TRP A 22 -5.99 -5.36 4.53
CA TRP A 22 -5.48 -6.34 3.59
C TRP A 22 -4.32 -7.11 4.22
N MET A 23 -4.21 -8.40 3.87
CA MET A 23 -3.03 -9.24 4.13
C MET A 23 -2.73 -10.03 2.87
N ALA A 24 -1.45 -10.11 2.51
CA ALA A 24 -1.00 -11.08 1.52
C ALA A 24 -1.13 -12.52 2.07
N ALA A 25 -1.16 -13.50 1.18
CA ALA A 25 -1.06 -14.89 1.59
C ALA A 25 0.32 -15.15 2.22
N VAL A 26 0.37 -15.98 3.26
CA VAL A 26 1.64 -16.32 3.96
C VAL A 26 2.68 -16.99 3.05
N THR A 27 2.25 -17.52 1.92
CA THR A 27 3.11 -18.16 0.90
C THR A 27 3.54 -17.20 -0.21
N ASP A 28 3.08 -15.95 -0.20
CA ASP A 28 3.45 -14.95 -1.20
C ASP A 28 4.85 -14.41 -0.90
N SER A 29 5.81 -14.73 -1.78
CA SER A 29 7.20 -14.30 -1.65
C SER A 29 7.47 -12.90 -2.19
N SER A 30 6.50 -12.26 -2.86
CA SER A 30 6.63 -10.92 -3.42
C SER A 30 5.31 -10.15 -3.33
N PRO A 31 4.81 -9.89 -2.12
CA PRO A 31 3.50 -9.32 -1.90
C PRO A 31 3.41 -7.88 -2.41
N TYR A 32 2.38 -7.62 -3.22
CA TYR A 32 2.04 -6.28 -3.67
C TYR A 32 0.53 -6.06 -3.65
N ILE A 33 0.16 -4.79 -3.62
CA ILE A 33 -1.22 -4.34 -3.81
C ILE A 33 -1.27 -3.23 -4.86
N THR A 34 -2.30 -3.25 -5.68
CA THR A 34 -2.51 -2.29 -6.76
C THR A 34 -3.80 -1.52 -6.55
N VAL A 35 -3.73 -0.21 -6.74
CA VAL A 35 -4.88 0.70 -6.79
C VAL A 35 -5.06 1.18 -8.23
N ASP A 36 -6.31 1.16 -8.71
CA ASP A 36 -6.77 1.84 -9.93
C ASP A 36 -7.55 3.08 -9.52
N LEU A 37 -6.99 4.26 -9.79
CA LEU A 37 -7.56 5.58 -9.49
C LEU A 37 -8.76 5.92 -10.38
N LYS A 38 -9.13 5.02 -11.30
CA LYS A 38 -10.21 5.11 -12.31
C LYS A 38 -9.94 6.09 -13.45
N GLU A 39 -9.17 7.12 -13.19
CA GLU A 39 -8.73 8.13 -14.15
C GLU A 39 -7.26 8.52 -13.90
N MET A 40 -6.69 9.26 -14.84
CA MET A 40 -5.38 9.88 -14.66
C MET A 40 -5.50 10.99 -13.61
N ARG A 41 -4.72 10.89 -12.53
CA ARG A 41 -4.61 11.92 -11.49
C ARG A 41 -3.17 12.34 -11.30
N ASN A 42 -2.95 13.58 -10.89
CA ASN A 42 -1.64 14.04 -10.44
C ASN A 42 -1.52 13.77 -8.94
N VAL A 43 -0.78 12.73 -8.56
CA VAL A 43 -0.67 12.29 -7.16
C VAL A 43 0.49 13.02 -6.47
N GLY A 44 0.18 13.81 -5.44
CA GLY A 44 1.16 14.52 -4.63
C GLY A 44 1.76 13.65 -3.53
N GLU A 45 0.95 12.86 -2.83
CA GLU A 45 1.38 12.09 -1.66
C GLU A 45 0.65 10.74 -1.53
N CYS A 46 1.36 9.72 -1.06
CA CYS A 46 0.81 8.46 -0.59
C CYS A 46 1.25 8.20 0.85
N GLN A 47 0.31 7.80 1.69
CA GLN A 47 0.55 7.38 3.07
C GLN A 47 0.17 5.91 3.24
N PHE A 48 1.09 5.11 3.77
CA PHE A 48 0.92 3.67 3.97
C PHE A 48 0.88 3.34 5.47
N TYR A 49 -0.21 2.75 5.92
CA TYR A 49 -0.42 2.31 7.29
C TYR A 49 -0.28 0.79 7.37
N PHE A 50 0.96 0.30 7.34
CA PHE A 50 1.24 -1.13 7.40
C PHE A 50 0.80 -1.77 8.72
N THR A 51 0.53 -3.06 8.70
CA THR A 51 0.38 -3.87 9.91
C THR A 51 1.72 -3.99 10.64
N LYS A 52 1.68 -4.19 11.97
CA LYS A 52 2.88 -4.26 12.84
C LYS A 52 3.94 -3.16 12.54
N PRO A 53 3.56 -1.87 12.50
CA PRO A 53 4.44 -0.80 12.04
C PRO A 53 5.70 -0.62 12.89
N THR A 54 5.67 -1.08 14.15
CA THR A 54 6.81 -1.04 15.08
C THR A 54 7.93 -2.03 14.73
N GLU A 55 7.65 -3.07 13.93
CA GLU A 55 8.68 -3.99 13.39
C GLU A 55 9.42 -3.39 12.18
N GLY A 56 8.82 -2.36 11.58
CA GLY A 56 9.37 -1.63 10.45
C GLY A 56 9.18 -2.29 9.09
N HIS A 57 9.24 -1.47 8.05
CA HIS A 57 8.97 -1.88 6.67
C HIS A 57 9.99 -1.31 5.69
N THR A 58 10.22 -2.04 4.61
CA THR A 58 10.83 -1.54 3.36
C THR A 58 9.86 -1.79 2.22
N TRP A 59 9.74 -0.86 1.29
CA TRP A 59 8.74 -0.93 0.23
C TRP A 59 9.21 -0.23 -1.03
N ARG A 60 8.55 -0.56 -2.15
CA ARG A 60 8.73 0.11 -3.43
C ARG A 60 7.37 0.47 -4.01
N LEU A 61 7.19 1.75 -4.33
CA LEU A 61 6.01 2.26 -5.01
C LEU A 61 6.32 2.43 -6.50
N GLU A 62 5.46 1.87 -7.31
CA GLU A 62 5.46 2.00 -8.76
C GLU A 62 4.18 2.69 -9.22
N LYS A 63 4.27 3.45 -10.31
CA LYS A 63 3.15 4.09 -10.98
C LYS A 63 3.03 3.63 -12.43
N SER A 64 1.81 3.70 -12.96
CA SER A 64 1.51 3.40 -14.35
C SER A 64 0.32 4.21 -14.86
N VAL A 65 0.31 4.50 -16.15
CA VAL A 65 -0.83 5.14 -16.84
C VAL A 65 -1.72 4.10 -17.54
N ASP A 66 -1.20 2.91 -17.83
CA ASP A 66 -1.85 1.87 -18.63
C ASP A 66 -2.01 0.51 -17.91
N GLY A 67 -1.43 0.37 -16.71
CA GLY A 67 -1.43 -0.86 -15.91
C GLY A 67 -0.49 -1.95 -16.44
N LYS A 68 0.27 -1.66 -17.52
CA LYS A 68 1.17 -2.61 -18.19
C LYS A 68 2.63 -2.23 -18.00
N HIS A 69 2.95 -0.95 -18.19
CA HIS A 69 4.29 -0.41 -18.02
C HIS A 69 4.38 0.32 -16.68
N TRP A 70 5.34 -0.08 -15.85
CA TRP A 70 5.46 0.38 -14.48
C TRP A 70 6.78 1.12 -14.27
N GLN A 71 6.71 2.29 -13.67
CA GLN A 71 7.87 3.10 -13.31
C GLN A 71 7.96 3.20 -11.78
N VAL A 72 9.14 2.96 -11.22
CA VAL A 72 9.40 3.21 -9.80
C VAL A 72 9.37 4.72 -9.53
N CYS A 73 8.56 5.16 -8.57
CA CYS A 73 8.43 6.58 -8.22
C CYS A 73 8.85 6.89 -6.77
N ALA A 74 8.83 5.91 -5.87
CA ALA A 74 9.36 6.07 -4.52
C ALA A 74 9.76 4.72 -3.92
N GLU A 75 10.66 4.73 -2.94
CA GLU A 75 11.12 3.53 -2.25
C GLU A 75 11.65 3.86 -0.85
N GLU A 76 11.46 2.92 0.08
CA GLU A 76 12.13 2.90 1.38
C GLU A 76 13.03 1.66 1.43
N LYS A 77 14.34 1.87 1.27
CA LYS A 77 15.33 0.79 1.21
C LYS A 77 15.77 0.30 2.59
N LYS A 78 15.64 1.14 3.62
CA LYS A 78 16.07 0.82 4.98
C LYS A 78 14.86 0.42 5.79
N LEU A 79 15.01 -0.59 6.64
CA LEU A 79 13.91 -0.99 7.52
C LEU A 79 13.59 0.17 8.48
N GLN A 80 12.38 0.71 8.39
CA GLN A 80 11.96 1.87 9.18
C GLN A 80 10.70 1.56 9.99
N ALA A 81 10.80 1.65 11.32
CA ALA A 81 9.69 1.53 12.26
C ALA A 81 8.97 2.88 12.39
N ARG A 82 7.87 3.05 11.65
CA ARG A 82 7.02 4.26 11.66
C ARG A 82 5.64 3.96 11.11
N SER A 83 4.69 4.84 11.41
CA SER A 83 3.38 4.88 10.76
C SER A 83 2.86 6.31 10.73
N PRO A 84 2.38 6.82 9.59
CA PRO A 84 2.46 6.20 8.27
C PRO A 84 3.90 6.19 7.71
N HIS A 85 4.14 5.33 6.73
CA HIS A 85 5.19 5.58 5.74
C HIS A 85 4.67 6.55 4.69
N VAL A 86 5.51 7.45 4.18
CA VAL A 86 5.08 8.54 3.30
C VAL A 86 5.94 8.58 2.04
N ALA A 87 5.29 8.63 0.88
CA ALA A 87 5.90 8.89 -0.42
C ALA A 87 5.33 10.19 -0.99
N LYS A 88 6.17 11.09 -1.47
CA LYS A 88 5.75 12.40 -2.03
C LYS A 88 6.27 12.57 -3.46
N GLY A 89 5.64 13.44 -4.22
CA GLY A 89 6.07 13.78 -5.59
C GLY A 89 5.86 12.63 -6.59
N ILE A 90 4.73 11.92 -6.48
CA ILE A 90 4.44 10.76 -7.33
C ILE A 90 4.18 11.19 -8.78
N GLY A 91 3.47 12.31 -8.97
CA GLY A 91 3.11 12.88 -10.26
C GLY A 91 1.95 12.13 -10.93
N GLU A 92 1.84 12.29 -12.24
CA GLU A 92 0.75 11.69 -13.03
C GLU A 92 0.76 10.15 -12.97
N ALA A 93 -0.39 9.57 -12.61
CA ALA A 93 -0.63 8.14 -12.55
C ALA A 93 -2.14 7.82 -12.69
N ARG A 94 -2.46 6.65 -13.26
CA ARG A 94 -3.79 6.03 -13.12
C ARG A 94 -3.75 4.84 -12.16
N TYR A 95 -2.63 4.12 -12.16
CA TYR A 95 -2.42 2.96 -11.31
C TYR A 95 -1.21 3.18 -10.41
N LEU A 96 -1.34 2.71 -9.17
CA LEU A 96 -0.23 2.64 -8.22
C LEU A 96 -0.08 1.19 -7.77
N ARG A 97 1.16 0.73 -7.61
CA ARG A 97 1.48 -0.61 -7.11
C ARG A 97 2.53 -0.50 -6.01
N LEU A 98 2.17 -0.95 -4.81
CA LEU A 98 3.04 -0.96 -3.65
C LEU A 98 3.51 -2.39 -3.39
N HIS A 99 4.83 -2.61 -3.49
CA HIS A 99 5.47 -3.86 -3.08
C HIS A 99 5.94 -3.73 -1.64
N ILE A 100 5.62 -4.70 -0.79
CA ILE A 100 6.21 -4.84 0.55
C ILE A 100 7.42 -5.75 0.42
N LEU A 101 8.62 -5.19 0.58
CA LEU A 101 9.88 -5.91 0.39
C LEU A 101 10.34 -6.60 1.68
N ARG A 102 10.07 -5.99 2.84
CA ARG A 102 10.31 -6.53 4.19
C ARG A 102 9.30 -5.92 5.17
N GLY A 103 8.98 -6.67 6.22
CA GLY A 103 7.96 -6.33 7.21
C GLY A 103 6.76 -7.27 7.12
N ASP A 104 5.74 -7.03 7.94
CA ASP A 104 4.49 -7.79 7.88
C ASP A 104 3.76 -7.43 6.58
N ALA A 105 3.36 -8.44 5.80
CA ALA A 105 2.77 -8.24 4.47
C ALA A 105 1.27 -7.89 4.57
N GLY A 106 0.96 -6.79 5.25
CA GLY A 106 -0.39 -6.32 5.45
C GLY A 106 -0.47 -4.81 5.59
N MET A 107 -1.66 -4.28 5.34
CA MET A 107 -1.91 -2.84 5.37
C MET A 107 -3.33 -2.58 5.86
N TRP A 108 -3.43 -1.70 6.86
CA TRP A 108 -4.70 -1.17 7.33
C TRP A 108 -5.27 -0.21 6.31
N GLU A 109 -4.49 0.80 5.93
CA GLU A 109 -4.94 1.91 5.10
C GLU A 109 -3.85 2.36 4.13
N TRP A 110 -4.27 2.80 2.95
CA TRP A 110 -3.48 3.50 1.94
C TRP A 110 -4.22 4.76 1.53
N LYS A 111 -3.75 5.89 2.04
CA LYS A 111 -4.30 7.22 1.70
C LYS A 111 -3.51 7.84 0.56
N ILE A 112 -4.22 8.39 -0.41
CA ILE A 112 -3.66 8.97 -1.63
C ILE A 112 -4.19 10.39 -1.74
N TYR A 113 -3.29 11.35 -1.90
CA TYR A 113 -3.57 12.78 -1.97
C TYR A 113 -3.02 13.35 -3.28
N GLU A 114 -3.73 14.31 -3.85
CA GLU A 114 -3.26 15.13 -4.99
C GLU A 114 -2.29 16.23 -4.52
#